data_AF-A0A6A6K3H8-F1
#
_entry.id   AF-A0A6A6K3H8-F1
#
_cell.length_a   1.000
_cell.length_b   1.000
_cell.length_c   1.000
_cell.angle_alpha   90.00
_cell.angle_beta   90.00
_cell.angle_gamma   90.00
#
_symmetry.space_group_name_H-M   'P 1'
#
loop_
_entity.id
_entity.type
_entity.pdbx_description
1 polymer ?
#
loop_
_entity_poly.entity_id
_entity_poly.type
_entity_poly.pdbx_seq_one_letter_code
_entity_poly.pdbx_strand_id
1 'polypeptide(L)'
;MSNLSNTHFKFSSKGLADYKFGIFSARFARGYSGFNQGFGSYGRSRGSWFYQISANDMVLGLILANVGVFMLWRIADKKFMVNNFMISLDNFKSGRVHTLITSAFSHIDTEHIISNMIGLYFFGMNIGRTFGPEYLLKLYLAGAIGGSLFYLGHHAFMALSTKGQGMWVKDPSRTPGLGASGAVNAIMLLDIFLNPRSTLYLDFIIPVPAILLGIFLMGKDVLRILEGNSNISGSAHLGGAAVAAIAYARIRKGRF
;
A
#
# COMPACT_ATOMS: atom_id res chain seq x y z
N MET A 1 5.16 53.40 -63.49
CA MET A 1 6.02 52.47 -64.25
C MET A 1 7.42 52.65 -63.67
N SER A 2 8.13 51.70 -63.05
CA SER A 2 8.14 50.24 -63.10
C SER A 2 9.06 49.68 -61.98
N ASN A 3 8.66 48.53 -61.40
CA ASN A 3 9.45 47.38 -60.89
C ASN A 3 10.54 47.59 -59.80
N LEU A 4 10.35 47.07 -58.58
CA LEU A 4 10.56 45.69 -58.07
C LEU A 4 12.03 45.39 -57.69
N SER A 5 12.28 45.29 -56.37
CA SER A 5 12.83 44.12 -55.61
C SER A 5 14.38 44.04 -55.60
N ASN A 6 15.10 43.57 -54.57
CA ASN A 6 14.82 42.65 -53.47
C ASN A 6 15.87 42.80 -52.34
N THR A 7 15.42 42.54 -51.10
CA THR A 7 16.10 41.90 -49.94
C THR A 7 17.61 42.02 -49.70
N HIS A 8 17.98 42.45 -48.48
CA HIS A 8 19.00 41.77 -47.67
C HIS A 8 18.77 42.00 -46.17
N PHE A 9 18.44 40.92 -45.45
CA PHE A 9 18.47 40.84 -43.99
C PHE A 9 19.93 40.89 -43.48
N LYS A 10 20.20 41.70 -42.45
CA LYS A 10 21.39 41.57 -41.61
C LYS A 10 21.01 41.79 -40.14
N PHE A 11 21.45 40.82 -39.35
CA PHE A 11 21.31 40.68 -37.89
C PHE A 11 21.75 41.94 -37.12
N SER A 12 21.05 42.23 -36.01
CA SER A 12 21.58 43.05 -34.91
C SER A 12 21.52 42.26 -33.60
N SER A 13 22.61 42.34 -32.86
CA SER A 13 22.98 41.50 -31.73
C SER A 13 22.54 42.06 -30.38
N LYS A 14 21.93 41.18 -29.58
CA LYS A 14 21.94 41.07 -28.10
C LYS A 14 21.55 42.28 -27.24
N GLY A 15 20.44 42.11 -26.51
CA GLY A 15 20.22 42.64 -25.17
C GLY A 15 19.95 41.49 -24.20
N LEU A 16 20.83 41.30 -23.23
CA LEU A 16 20.80 40.30 -22.15
C LEU A 16 19.95 40.81 -20.98
N ALA A 17 18.63 40.68 -21.07
CA ALA A 17 17.73 40.77 -19.92
C ALA A 17 16.38 40.18 -20.34
N ASP A 18 16.16 38.90 -20.04
CA ASP A 18 14.84 38.30 -19.77
C ASP A 18 14.93 36.77 -19.80
N TYR A 19 15.50 36.20 -18.75
CA TYR A 19 15.24 34.81 -18.36
C TYR A 19 15.01 34.77 -16.85
N LYS A 20 13.80 35.14 -16.42
CA LYS A 20 13.31 34.78 -15.09
C LYS A 20 12.78 33.35 -15.15
N PHE A 21 13.49 32.46 -14.45
CA PHE A 21 13.03 31.10 -14.14
C PHE A 21 11.68 31.17 -13.39
N GLY A 22 10.62 30.70 -14.04
CA GLY A 22 9.34 30.46 -13.39
C GLY A 22 9.44 29.21 -12.51
N ILE A 23 9.73 29.40 -11.23
CA ILE A 23 9.48 28.38 -10.20
C ILE A 23 7.96 28.24 -10.12
N PHE A 24 7.42 27.10 -10.55
CA PHE A 24 6.00 26.78 -10.39
C PHE A 24 5.67 26.70 -8.89
N SER A 25 5.12 27.77 -8.36
CA SER A 25 4.33 27.75 -7.14
C SER A 25 3.04 26.98 -7.43
N ALA A 26 2.97 25.72 -6.99
CA ALA A 26 1.72 24.97 -6.99
C ALA A 26 0.78 25.60 -5.94
N ARG A 27 -0.08 26.52 -6.38
CA ARG A 27 -1.23 26.95 -5.60
C ARG A 27 -2.21 25.79 -5.56
N PHE A 28 -2.30 25.12 -4.41
CA PHE A 28 -3.38 24.17 -4.13
C PHE A 28 -4.72 24.88 -4.32
N ALA A 29 -5.52 24.37 -5.26
CA ALA A 29 -6.90 24.80 -5.45
C ALA A 29 -7.68 24.48 -4.17
N ARG A 30 -7.95 25.53 -3.40
CA ARG A 30 -8.86 25.54 -2.26
C ARG A 30 -10.26 25.56 -2.86
N GLY A 31 -11.02 24.48 -2.67
CA GLY A 31 -12.37 24.37 -3.21
C GLY A 31 -13.13 23.17 -2.68
N TYR A 32 -13.61 23.25 -1.45
CA TYR A 32 -14.92 22.72 -1.08
C TYR A 32 -15.52 23.59 0.03
N SER A 33 -16.34 24.53 -0.40
CA SER A 33 -17.39 25.16 0.38
C SER A 33 -18.59 24.21 0.43
N GLY A 34 -19.03 23.81 1.63
CA GLY A 34 -20.34 23.21 1.84
C GLY A 34 -20.35 21.91 2.63
N PHE A 35 -19.99 21.96 3.92
CA PHE A 35 -20.55 21.07 4.95
C PHE A 35 -20.56 21.84 6.27
N ASN A 36 -21.55 22.71 6.43
CA ASN A 36 -21.84 23.36 7.70
C ASN A 36 -23.15 22.77 8.24
N GLN A 37 -23.05 21.69 8.98
CA GLN A 37 -24.04 21.31 9.98
C GLN A 37 -23.29 21.05 11.27
N GLY A 38 -23.50 21.95 12.23
CA GLY A 38 -22.93 21.83 13.56
C GLY A 38 -23.46 20.57 14.23
N PHE A 39 -22.54 19.79 14.78
CA PHE A 39 -22.83 18.86 15.86
C PHE A 39 -21.83 19.12 16.98
N GLY A 40 -22.19 20.09 17.82
CA GLY A 40 -21.75 20.07 19.21
C GLY A 40 -22.53 18.97 19.91
N SER A 41 -21.84 17.90 20.30
CA SER A 41 -22.22 17.05 21.42
C SER A 41 -21.00 16.30 21.91
N TYR A 42 -20.56 16.69 23.11
CA TYR A 42 -19.54 16.04 23.90
C TYR A 42 -19.93 14.59 24.18
N GLY A 43 -19.47 13.66 23.35
CA GLY A 43 -19.43 12.25 23.67
C GLY A 43 -18.18 11.94 24.50
N ARG A 44 -18.33 11.76 25.81
CA ARG A 44 -17.32 11.16 26.70
C ARG A 44 -16.92 9.79 26.13
N SER A 45 -15.84 9.72 25.37
CA SER A 45 -15.18 8.46 25.03
C SER A 45 -14.09 8.21 26.07
N ARG A 46 -14.09 7.01 26.66
CA ARG A 46 -13.06 6.51 27.57
C ARG A 46 -11.70 6.68 26.87
N GLY A 47 -10.76 7.37 27.53
CA GLY A 47 -9.50 7.83 26.96
C GLY A 47 -8.77 6.76 26.13
N SER A 48 -8.81 6.93 24.80
CA SER A 48 -7.95 6.20 23.88
C SER A 48 -6.51 6.65 24.09
N TRP A 49 -5.58 5.71 24.30
CA TRP A 49 -4.14 6.03 24.44
C TRP A 49 -3.56 6.82 23.25
N PHE A 50 -4.29 6.88 22.12
CA PHE A 50 -3.89 7.55 20.90
C PHE A 50 -4.22 9.05 20.83
N TYR A 51 -4.78 9.67 21.89
CA TYR A 51 -5.13 11.10 21.87
C TYR A 51 -3.94 12.05 21.57
N GLN A 52 -2.71 11.61 21.81
CA GLN A 52 -1.49 12.39 21.60
C GLN A 52 -0.74 12.04 20.31
N ILE A 53 -1.13 10.98 19.61
CA ILE A 53 -0.42 10.47 18.43
C ILE A 53 -1.02 11.11 17.20
N SER A 54 -0.20 11.73 16.34
CA SER A 54 -0.68 12.24 15.05
C SER A 54 -0.72 11.12 14.00
N ALA A 55 -1.42 11.38 12.89
CA ALA A 55 -1.38 10.48 11.72
C ALA A 55 0.05 10.25 11.22
N ASN A 56 0.88 11.29 11.26
CA ASN A 56 2.27 11.24 10.84
C ASN A 56 3.09 10.32 11.75
N ASP A 57 2.89 10.43 13.07
CA ASP A 57 3.58 9.61 14.07
C ASP A 57 3.19 8.13 13.92
N MET A 58 1.92 7.86 13.59
CA MET A 58 1.47 6.48 13.34
C MET A 58 2.11 5.90 12.08
N VAL A 59 2.11 6.64 10.96
CA VAL A 59 2.77 6.20 9.72
C VAL A 59 4.26 5.94 9.98
N LEU A 60 4.93 6.88 10.63
CA LEU A 60 6.34 6.72 10.98
C LEU A 60 6.56 5.51 11.90
N GLY A 61 5.73 5.32 12.91
CA GLY A 61 5.79 4.19 13.83
C GLY A 61 5.65 2.84 13.10
N LEU A 62 4.70 2.74 12.16
CA LEU A 62 4.53 1.55 11.33
C LEU A 62 5.74 1.31 10.41
N ILE A 63 6.29 2.38 9.80
CA ILE A 63 7.50 2.27 8.97
C ILE A 63 8.68 1.79 9.82
N LEU A 64 8.92 2.42 10.97
CA LEU A 64 10.00 2.05 11.88
C LEU A 64 9.85 0.63 12.41
N ALA A 65 8.63 0.16 12.67
CA ALA A 65 8.39 -1.23 13.06
C ALA A 65 8.78 -2.22 11.95
N ASN A 66 8.40 -1.95 10.69
CA ASN A 66 8.81 -2.76 9.54
C ASN A 66 10.33 -2.75 9.34
N VAL A 67 10.95 -1.58 9.39
CA VAL A 67 12.42 -1.44 9.28
C VAL A 67 13.12 -2.16 10.45
N GLY A 68 12.59 -2.06 11.65
CA GLY A 68 13.11 -2.77 12.83
C GLY A 68 13.10 -4.28 12.64
N VAL A 69 11.98 -4.85 12.16
CA VAL A 69 11.89 -6.28 11.88
C VAL A 69 12.78 -6.69 10.70
N PHE A 70 12.91 -5.85 9.66
CA PHE A 70 13.87 -6.07 8.58
C PHE A 70 15.32 -6.10 9.07
N MET A 71 15.68 -5.28 10.06
CA MET A 71 16.98 -5.35 10.72
C MET A 71 17.11 -6.59 11.60
N LEU A 72 16.05 -7.02 12.28
CA LEU A 72 16.05 -8.28 13.04
C LEU A 72 16.38 -9.48 12.15
N TRP A 73 15.93 -9.51 10.89
CA TRP A 73 16.32 -10.55 9.92
C TRP A 73 17.83 -10.64 9.65
N ARG A 74 18.63 -9.62 10.03
CA ARG A 74 20.09 -9.57 9.82
C ARG A 74 20.89 -10.04 11.02
N ILE A 75 20.30 -10.01 12.21
CA ILE A 75 21.01 -10.24 13.48
C ILE A 75 20.43 -11.42 14.27
N ALA A 76 19.15 -11.74 14.10
CA ALA A 76 18.50 -12.83 14.82
C ALA A 76 18.73 -14.18 14.13
N ASP A 77 18.55 -15.26 14.90
CA ASP A 77 18.64 -16.63 14.37
C ASP A 77 17.62 -16.84 13.23
N LYS A 78 18.10 -17.41 12.11
CA LYS A 78 17.28 -17.61 10.92
C LYS A 78 16.11 -18.54 11.18
N LYS A 79 16.31 -19.62 11.95
CA LYS A 79 15.25 -20.58 12.26
C LYS A 79 14.18 -19.93 13.14
N PHE A 80 14.58 -19.11 14.10
CA PHE A 80 13.67 -18.29 14.90
C PHE A 80 12.84 -17.35 14.02
N MET A 81 13.47 -16.62 13.09
CA MET A 81 12.75 -15.70 12.19
C MET A 81 11.77 -16.44 11.26
N VAL A 82 12.19 -17.54 10.63
CA VAL A 82 11.30 -18.35 9.78
C VAL A 82 10.09 -18.88 10.56
N ASN A 83 10.28 -19.30 11.81
CA ASN A 83 9.21 -19.87 12.62
C ASN A 83 8.23 -18.82 13.15
N ASN A 84 8.70 -17.61 13.49
CA ASN A 84 7.90 -16.62 14.22
C ASN A 84 7.56 -15.36 13.40
N PHE A 85 8.18 -15.16 12.25
CA PHE A 85 8.06 -13.97 11.41
C PHE A 85 7.69 -14.28 9.96
N MET A 86 7.35 -15.53 9.64
CA MET A 86 6.79 -15.91 8.34
C MET A 86 5.47 -16.65 8.53
N ILE A 87 4.52 -16.43 7.64
CA ILE A 87 3.26 -17.16 7.63
C ILE A 87 3.41 -18.41 6.75
N SER A 88 2.96 -19.55 7.25
CA SER A 88 2.86 -20.80 6.48
C SER A 88 1.78 -21.68 7.11
N LEU A 89 1.32 -22.71 6.38
CA LEU A 89 0.36 -23.65 6.95
C LEU A 89 0.96 -24.40 8.15
N ASP A 90 2.24 -24.75 8.08
CA ASP A 90 2.95 -25.43 9.17
C ASP A 90 3.08 -24.53 10.41
N ASN A 91 3.48 -23.26 10.23
CA ASN A 91 3.55 -22.30 11.33
C ASN A 91 2.18 -22.11 11.98
N PHE A 92 1.13 -21.93 11.17
CA PHE A 92 -0.23 -21.77 11.67
C PHE A 92 -0.72 -23.01 12.44
N LYS A 93 -0.58 -24.21 11.86
CA LYS A 93 -0.98 -25.49 12.49
C LYS A 93 -0.18 -25.83 13.74
N SER A 94 1.07 -25.38 13.82
CA SER A 94 1.90 -25.54 15.03
C SER A 94 1.54 -24.57 16.16
N GLY A 95 0.46 -23.79 16.03
CA GLY A 95 -0.02 -22.85 17.05
C GLY A 95 0.60 -21.46 16.97
N ARG A 96 1.43 -21.16 15.97
CA ARG A 96 2.09 -19.85 15.81
C ARG A 96 1.17 -18.83 15.15
N VAL A 97 0.00 -18.60 15.75
CA VAL A 97 -1.04 -17.68 15.22
C VAL A 97 -0.56 -16.23 15.12
N HIS A 98 0.46 -15.84 15.89
CA HIS A 98 1.09 -14.52 15.81
C HIS A 98 1.69 -14.24 14.43
N THR A 99 2.03 -15.28 13.66
CA THR A 99 2.55 -15.16 12.28
C THR A 99 1.56 -14.52 11.32
N LEU A 100 0.25 -14.47 11.65
CA LEU A 100 -0.73 -13.70 10.89
C LEU A 100 -0.42 -12.20 10.84
N ILE A 101 0.27 -11.69 11.87
CA ILE A 101 0.62 -10.28 12.01
C ILE A 101 2.12 -10.08 11.80
N THR A 102 2.98 -10.86 12.46
CA THR A 102 4.45 -10.64 12.39
C THR A 102 5.02 -10.85 10.99
N SER A 103 4.38 -11.68 10.17
CA SER A 103 4.74 -11.84 8.75
C SER A 103 4.53 -10.55 7.94
N ALA A 104 3.52 -9.74 8.30
CA ALA A 104 3.24 -8.46 7.66
C ALA A 104 4.20 -7.33 8.07
N PHE A 105 5.11 -7.59 9.01
CA PHE A 105 6.22 -6.68 9.32
C PHE A 105 7.57 -7.18 8.79
N SER A 106 7.58 -8.34 8.12
CA SER A 106 8.81 -9.03 7.75
C SER A 106 9.13 -8.87 6.27
N HIS A 107 10.40 -8.57 5.98
CA HIS A 107 10.95 -8.43 4.64
C HIS A 107 12.35 -9.05 4.61
N ILE A 108 12.70 -9.73 3.53
CA ILE A 108 14.07 -10.27 3.32
C ILE A 108 14.80 -9.43 2.28
N ASP A 109 14.09 -8.98 1.26
CA ASP A 109 14.63 -8.22 0.15
C ASP A 109 14.38 -6.70 0.32
N THR A 110 15.37 -5.91 -0.11
CA THR A 110 15.38 -4.46 0.10
C THR A 110 14.34 -3.75 -0.77
N GLU A 111 14.12 -4.21 -2.00
CA GLU A 111 13.18 -3.60 -2.94
C GLU A 111 11.72 -3.73 -2.44
N HIS A 112 11.35 -4.90 -1.90
CA HIS A 112 10.02 -5.14 -1.38
C HIS A 112 9.73 -4.35 -0.10
N ILE A 113 10.71 -4.14 0.79
CA ILE A 113 10.48 -3.22 1.91
C ILE A 113 10.34 -1.78 1.43
N ILE A 114 11.19 -1.32 0.51
CA ILE A 114 11.14 0.07 0.00
C ILE A 114 9.79 0.35 -0.65
N SER A 115 9.33 -0.51 -1.56
CA SER A 115 8.04 -0.35 -2.24
C SER A 115 6.86 -0.33 -1.27
N ASN A 116 6.85 -1.21 -0.26
CA ASN A 116 5.83 -1.21 0.78
C ASN A 116 5.86 0.05 1.63
N MET A 117 7.03 0.53 2.04
CA MET A 117 7.15 1.72 2.88
C MET A 117 6.78 3.00 2.13
N ILE A 118 7.07 3.06 0.82
CA ILE A 118 6.59 4.12 -0.07
C ILE A 118 5.06 4.12 -0.13
N GLY A 119 4.44 2.96 -0.38
CA GLY A 119 2.98 2.83 -0.41
C GLY A 119 2.36 3.20 0.94
N LEU A 120 2.90 2.67 2.04
CA LEU A 120 2.45 2.99 3.39
C LEU A 120 2.56 4.48 3.70
N TYR A 121 3.65 5.14 3.29
CA TYR A 121 3.82 6.57 3.49
C TYR A 121 2.75 7.35 2.72
N PHE A 122 2.62 7.17 1.41
CA PHE A 122 1.69 7.98 0.61
C PHE A 122 0.22 7.72 0.97
N PHE A 123 -0.21 6.46 0.94
CA PHE A 123 -1.61 6.11 1.18
C PHE A 123 -1.96 6.13 2.66
N GLY A 124 -1.04 5.71 3.53
CA GLY A 124 -1.25 5.73 4.98
C GLY A 124 -1.37 7.15 5.52
N MET A 125 -0.60 8.11 4.99
CA MET A 125 -0.77 9.52 5.34
C MET A 125 -2.16 10.06 4.95
N ASN A 126 -2.68 9.67 3.78
CA ASN A 126 -4.00 10.11 3.34
C ASN A 126 -5.12 9.53 4.23
N ILE A 127 -5.09 8.21 4.48
CA ILE A 127 -6.03 7.52 5.36
C ILE A 127 -5.93 8.04 6.80
N GLY A 128 -4.72 8.20 7.34
CA GLY A 128 -4.48 8.68 8.69
C GLY A 128 -4.97 10.11 8.90
N ARG A 129 -4.84 11.00 7.90
CA ARG A 129 -5.39 12.36 7.95
C ARG A 129 -6.91 12.38 7.85
N THR A 130 -7.49 11.45 7.10
CA THR A 130 -8.94 11.38 6.87
C THR A 130 -9.69 10.78 8.05
N PHE A 131 -9.18 9.70 8.64
CA PHE A 131 -9.88 8.91 9.67
C PHE A 131 -9.15 8.83 11.01
N GLY A 132 -7.96 9.41 11.11
CA GLY A 132 -7.13 9.39 12.31
C GLY A 132 -6.16 8.20 12.39
N PRO A 133 -5.18 8.28 13.31
CA PRO A 133 -4.11 7.29 13.48
C PRO A 133 -4.63 5.92 13.94
N GLU A 134 -5.64 5.91 14.80
CA GLU A 134 -6.21 4.66 15.32
C GLU A 134 -6.89 3.85 14.21
N TYR A 135 -7.60 4.53 13.30
CA TYR A 135 -8.21 3.89 12.14
C TYR A 135 -7.14 3.33 11.20
N LEU A 136 -6.09 4.09 10.93
CA LEU A 136 -4.96 3.63 10.11
C LEU A 136 -4.32 2.37 10.69
N LEU A 137 -4.04 2.34 12.00
CA LEU A 137 -3.47 1.15 12.65
C LEU A 137 -4.40 -0.06 12.54
N LYS A 138 -5.70 0.12 12.81
CA LYS A 138 -6.70 -0.95 12.67
C LYS A 138 -6.76 -1.46 11.24
N LEU A 139 -6.71 -0.58 10.25
CA LEU A 139 -6.74 -0.96 8.84
C LEU A 139 -5.47 -1.72 8.43
N TYR A 140 -4.30 -1.27 8.89
CA TYR A 140 -3.03 -1.97 8.67
C TYR A 140 -3.09 -3.40 9.24
N LEU A 141 -3.50 -3.55 10.50
CA LEU A 141 -3.59 -4.85 11.17
C LEU A 141 -4.68 -5.74 10.55
N ALA A 142 -5.82 -5.17 10.17
CA ALA A 142 -6.88 -5.90 9.48
C ALA A 142 -6.40 -6.40 8.10
N GLY A 143 -5.68 -5.56 7.35
CA GLY A 143 -5.08 -5.94 6.07
C GLY A 143 -3.99 -7.01 6.21
N ALA A 144 -3.17 -6.94 7.27
CA ALA A 144 -2.19 -7.98 7.61
C ALA A 144 -2.87 -9.34 7.86
N ILE A 145 -3.92 -9.36 8.69
CA ILE A 145 -4.68 -10.57 8.98
C ILE A 145 -5.40 -11.06 7.72
N GLY A 146 -6.10 -10.19 7.00
CA GLY A 146 -6.83 -10.54 5.78
C GLY A 146 -5.91 -11.12 4.71
N GLY A 147 -4.76 -10.49 4.48
CA GLY A 147 -3.73 -11.01 3.57
C GLY A 147 -3.20 -12.38 4.00
N SER A 148 -2.86 -12.54 5.27
CA SER A 148 -2.41 -13.84 5.81
C SER A 148 -3.47 -14.94 5.68
N LEU A 149 -4.74 -14.64 5.91
CA LEU A 149 -5.83 -15.62 5.76
C LEU A 149 -6.02 -16.06 4.31
N PHE A 150 -5.98 -15.13 3.36
CA PHE A 150 -6.06 -15.48 1.93
C PHE A 150 -4.81 -16.23 1.46
N TYR A 151 -3.63 -15.88 1.98
CA TYR A 151 -2.40 -16.65 1.76
C TYR A 151 -2.58 -18.09 2.21
N LEU A 152 -2.98 -18.31 3.48
CA LEU A 152 -3.20 -19.63 4.03
C LEU A 152 -4.27 -20.41 3.27
N GLY A 153 -5.39 -19.77 2.90
CA GLY A 153 -6.47 -20.39 2.13
C GLY A 153 -6.00 -20.88 0.76
N HIS A 154 -5.25 -20.04 0.04
CA HIS A 154 -4.66 -20.40 -1.25
C HIS A 154 -3.67 -21.57 -1.12
N HIS A 155 -2.77 -21.53 -0.14
CA HIS A 155 -1.81 -22.61 0.09
C HIS A 155 -2.48 -23.90 0.58
N ALA A 156 -3.59 -23.81 1.33
CA ALA A 156 -4.37 -24.97 1.74
C ALA A 156 -5.05 -25.64 0.54
N PHE A 157 -5.63 -24.83 -0.34
CA PHE A 157 -6.20 -25.31 -1.59
C PHE A 157 -5.14 -26.01 -2.45
N MET A 158 -3.97 -25.39 -2.64
CA MET A 158 -2.85 -25.98 -3.39
C MET A 158 -2.33 -27.27 -2.75
N ALA A 159 -2.21 -27.34 -1.42
CA ALA A 159 -1.80 -28.55 -0.72
C ALA A 159 -2.81 -29.71 -0.89
N LEU A 160 -4.10 -29.40 -1.01
CA LEU A 160 -5.13 -30.41 -1.32
C LEU A 160 -5.04 -30.86 -2.79
N SER A 161 -4.81 -29.94 -3.73
CA SER A 161 -4.74 -30.23 -5.17
C SER A 161 -3.48 -31.01 -5.58
N THR A 162 -2.38 -30.86 -4.85
CA THR A 162 -1.09 -31.52 -5.13
C THR A 162 -0.88 -32.82 -4.36
N LYS A 163 -1.86 -33.23 -3.54
CA LYS A 163 -1.79 -34.44 -2.72
C LYS A 163 -1.67 -35.69 -3.60
N GLY A 164 -0.51 -36.33 -3.58
CA GLY A 164 -0.20 -37.52 -4.37
C GLY A 164 0.69 -37.28 -5.60
N GLN A 165 1.02 -36.04 -5.91
CA GLN A 165 2.09 -35.73 -6.87
C GLN A 165 3.44 -35.88 -6.14
N GLY A 166 4.35 -36.69 -6.69
CA GLY A 166 5.52 -37.22 -5.98
C GLY A 166 6.53 -36.18 -5.43
N MET A 167 7.64 -36.70 -4.89
CA MET A 167 8.67 -36.00 -4.09
C MET A 167 9.31 -34.73 -4.72
N TRP A 168 9.05 -34.46 -6.00
CA TRP A 168 9.62 -33.35 -6.77
C TRP A 168 8.75 -32.08 -6.79
N VAL A 169 7.52 -32.14 -6.25
CA VAL A 169 6.66 -30.95 -6.11
C VAL A 169 6.97 -30.25 -4.80
N LYS A 170 7.29 -28.95 -4.87
CA LYS A 170 7.54 -28.13 -3.67
C LYS A 170 6.28 -28.10 -2.80
N ASP A 171 6.39 -28.62 -1.57
CA ASP A 171 5.28 -28.70 -0.62
C ASP A 171 4.70 -27.29 -0.34
N PRO A 172 3.45 -27.02 -0.77
CA PRO A 172 2.83 -25.71 -0.56
C PRO A 172 2.66 -25.37 0.92
N SER A 173 2.57 -26.37 1.81
CA SER A 173 2.37 -26.18 3.25
C SER A 173 3.59 -25.58 3.96
N ARG A 174 4.77 -25.82 3.38
CA ARG A 174 6.08 -25.35 3.87
C ARG A 174 6.57 -24.09 3.19
N THR A 175 5.88 -23.63 2.15
CA THR A 175 6.25 -22.40 1.46
C THR A 175 5.86 -21.22 2.36
N PRO A 176 6.82 -20.47 2.91
CA PRO A 176 6.52 -19.41 3.86
C PRO A 176 6.39 -18.06 3.14
N GLY A 177 5.42 -17.26 3.58
CA GLY A 177 5.16 -15.90 3.11
C GLY A 177 5.55 -14.85 4.13
N LEU A 178 5.93 -13.67 3.64
CA LEU A 178 6.20 -12.47 4.42
C LEU A 178 6.02 -11.23 3.56
N GLY A 179 5.78 -10.09 4.21
CA GLY A 179 5.68 -8.79 3.57
C GLY A 179 4.46 -8.00 4.04
N ALA A 180 4.64 -6.70 4.19
CA ALA A 180 3.56 -5.76 4.53
C ALA A 180 2.49 -5.57 3.45
N SER A 181 2.66 -6.19 2.28
CA SER A 181 1.88 -5.85 1.09
C SER A 181 0.38 -6.10 1.24
N GLY A 182 -0.06 -7.11 1.99
CA GLY A 182 -1.50 -7.27 2.33
C GLY A 182 -2.06 -6.09 3.13
N ALA A 183 -1.29 -5.59 4.11
CA ALA A 183 -1.65 -4.43 4.92
C ALA A 183 -1.63 -3.13 4.11
N VAL A 184 -0.57 -2.91 3.33
CA VAL A 184 -0.41 -1.73 2.47
C VAL A 184 -1.47 -1.71 1.37
N ASN A 185 -1.81 -2.86 0.78
CA ASN A 185 -2.85 -2.96 -0.24
C ASN A 185 -4.23 -2.63 0.32
N ALA A 186 -4.53 -3.00 1.57
CA ALA A 186 -5.78 -2.61 2.24
C ALA A 186 -5.89 -1.07 2.39
N ILE A 187 -4.80 -0.42 2.78
CA ILE A 187 -4.73 1.04 2.93
C ILE A 187 -4.84 1.73 1.57
N MET A 188 -4.04 1.30 0.59
CA MET A 188 -4.01 1.85 -0.76
C MET A 188 -5.37 1.73 -1.44
N LEU A 189 -5.97 0.54 -1.45
CA LEU A 189 -7.25 0.34 -2.13
C LEU A 189 -8.40 1.08 -1.45
N LEU A 190 -8.39 1.20 -0.12
CA LEU A 190 -9.37 2.03 0.54
C LEU A 190 -9.24 3.49 0.08
N ASP A 191 -8.02 4.01 -0.01
CA ASP A 191 -7.80 5.37 -0.50
C ASP A 191 -8.26 5.53 -1.97
N ILE A 192 -7.95 4.56 -2.83
CA ILE A 192 -8.40 4.54 -4.23
C ILE A 192 -9.93 4.51 -4.31
N PHE A 193 -10.62 3.75 -3.47
CA PHE A 193 -12.08 3.70 -3.46
C PHE A 193 -12.72 5.02 -3.01
N LEU A 194 -12.08 5.73 -2.09
CA LEU A 194 -12.53 7.05 -1.63
C LEU A 194 -12.23 8.13 -2.67
N ASN A 195 -11.10 8.02 -3.38
CA ASN A 195 -10.59 9.04 -4.29
C ASN A 195 -10.28 8.48 -5.70
N PRO A 196 -11.23 7.86 -6.41
CA PRO A 196 -10.95 7.08 -7.62
C PRO A 196 -10.43 7.91 -8.81
N ARG A 197 -10.66 9.23 -8.78
CA ARG A 197 -10.23 10.18 -9.83
C ARG A 197 -8.93 10.91 -9.48
N SER A 198 -8.32 10.66 -8.31
CA SER A 198 -7.03 11.27 -7.99
C SER A 198 -5.94 10.77 -8.93
N THR A 199 -4.92 11.58 -9.18
CA THR A 199 -3.80 11.20 -10.04
C THR A 199 -2.72 10.56 -9.18
N LEU A 200 -2.35 9.32 -9.52
CA LEU A 200 -1.21 8.60 -8.97
C LEU A 200 -0.17 8.43 -10.08
N TYR A 201 1.10 8.28 -9.72
CA TYR A 201 2.18 8.09 -10.69
C TYR A 201 2.63 6.63 -10.69
N LEU A 202 2.39 5.92 -11.79
CA LEU A 202 2.96 4.61 -12.03
C LEU A 202 4.46 4.76 -12.29
N ASP A 203 5.28 3.99 -11.56
CA ASP A 203 6.75 4.04 -11.58
C ASP A 203 7.31 5.47 -11.47
N PHE A 204 6.60 6.34 -10.73
CA PHE A 204 6.92 7.77 -10.55
C PHE A 204 6.92 8.63 -11.82
N ILE A 205 6.54 8.07 -12.97
CA ILE A 205 6.66 8.74 -14.27
C ILE A 205 5.29 8.97 -14.90
N ILE A 206 4.43 7.94 -14.93
CA ILE A 206 3.20 7.96 -15.74
C ILE A 206 2.01 8.35 -14.85
N PRO A 207 1.42 9.55 -15.00
CA PRO A 207 0.24 9.93 -14.26
C PRO A 207 -0.96 9.12 -14.74
N VAL A 208 -1.61 8.42 -13.82
CA VAL A 208 -2.78 7.60 -14.07
C VAL A 208 -3.87 7.89 -13.04
N PRO A 209 -5.15 7.87 -13.41
CA PRO A 209 -6.25 7.85 -12.45
C PRO A 209 -6.07 6.68 -11.47
N ALA A 210 -6.27 6.95 -10.19
CA ALA A 210 -6.11 6.01 -9.09
C ALA A 210 -6.89 4.70 -9.32
N ILE A 211 -8.11 4.80 -9.84
CA ILE A 211 -8.93 3.63 -10.16
C ILE A 211 -8.28 2.72 -11.21
N LEU A 212 -7.63 3.27 -12.23
CA LEU A 212 -6.95 2.49 -13.26
C LEU A 212 -5.73 1.78 -12.70
N LEU A 213 -4.98 2.45 -11.82
CA LEU A 213 -3.87 1.82 -11.11
C LEU A 213 -4.36 0.66 -10.23
N GLY A 214 -5.44 0.86 -9.47
CA GLY A 214 -6.05 -0.19 -8.66
C GLY A 214 -6.47 -1.40 -9.47
N ILE A 215 -7.16 -1.19 -10.60
CA ILE A 215 -7.56 -2.27 -11.52
C ILE A 215 -6.33 -3.01 -12.06
N PHE A 216 -5.31 -2.28 -12.51
CA PHE A 216 -4.08 -2.86 -13.05
C PHE A 216 -3.36 -3.73 -12.02
N LEU A 217 -3.16 -3.23 -10.80
CA LEU A 217 -2.48 -3.97 -9.74
C LEU A 217 -3.25 -5.24 -9.36
N MET A 218 -4.58 -5.15 -9.21
CA MET A 218 -5.42 -6.32 -8.89
C MET A 218 -5.46 -7.33 -10.04
N GLY A 219 -5.51 -6.87 -11.29
CA GLY A 219 -5.42 -7.75 -12.46
C GLY A 219 -4.11 -8.54 -12.49
N LYS A 220 -2.98 -7.89 -12.20
CA LYS A 220 -1.68 -8.56 -12.09
C LYS A 220 -1.64 -9.60 -10.98
N ASP A 221 -2.26 -9.33 -9.83
CA ASP A 221 -2.31 -10.28 -8.72
C ASP A 221 -3.15 -11.52 -9.05
N VAL A 222 -4.29 -11.34 -9.73
CA VAL A 222 -5.11 -12.47 -10.21
C VAL A 222 -4.34 -13.30 -11.24
N LEU A 223 -3.70 -12.67 -12.22
CA LEU A 223 -2.88 -13.37 -13.21
C LEU A 223 -1.76 -14.20 -12.56
N ARG A 224 -1.02 -13.66 -11.60
CA ARG A 224 0.03 -14.39 -10.87
C ARG A 224 -0.49 -15.63 -10.15
N ILE A 225 -1.67 -15.54 -9.55
CA ILE A 225 -2.33 -16.68 -8.89
C ILE A 225 -2.67 -17.75 -9.93
N LEU A 226 -3.24 -17.35 -11.08
CA LEU A 226 -3.61 -18.27 -12.16
C LEU A 226 -2.39 -18.94 -12.81
N GLU A 227 -1.28 -18.22 -12.93
CA GLU A 227 0.00 -18.71 -13.46
C GLU A 227 0.78 -19.59 -12.46
N GLY A 228 0.33 -19.69 -11.20
CA GLY A 228 0.98 -20.49 -10.17
C GLY A 228 2.32 -19.93 -9.68
N ASN A 229 2.60 -18.64 -9.91
CA ASN A 229 3.86 -18.03 -9.50
C ASN A 229 3.87 -17.75 -7.99
N SER A 230 4.67 -18.54 -7.25
CA SER A 230 4.63 -18.59 -5.78
C SER A 230 5.58 -17.63 -5.06
N ASN A 231 6.38 -16.85 -5.80
CA ASN A 231 7.42 -16.00 -5.20
C ASN A 231 6.87 -14.70 -4.58
N ILE A 232 5.71 -14.22 -5.01
CA ILE A 232 5.01 -13.05 -4.45
C ILE A 232 3.53 -13.39 -4.36
N SER A 233 2.96 -13.36 -3.17
CA SER A 233 1.60 -13.86 -2.98
C SER A 233 0.54 -12.84 -3.42
N GLY A 234 0.11 -12.96 -4.67
CA GLY A 234 -1.09 -12.27 -5.16
C GLY A 234 -2.31 -12.54 -4.28
N SER A 235 -2.42 -13.73 -3.66
CA SER A 235 -3.53 -14.03 -2.75
C SER A 235 -3.50 -13.17 -1.48
N ALA A 236 -2.31 -12.85 -0.94
CA ALA A 236 -2.20 -11.92 0.18
C ALA A 236 -2.68 -10.51 -0.19
N HIS A 237 -2.39 -10.03 -1.41
CA HIS A 237 -2.91 -8.74 -1.88
C HIS A 237 -4.43 -8.76 -2.01
N LEU A 238 -5.01 -9.84 -2.55
CA LEU A 238 -6.47 -10.01 -2.62
C LEU A 238 -7.13 -10.00 -1.23
N GLY A 239 -6.47 -10.57 -0.22
CA GLY A 239 -6.94 -10.47 1.17
C GLY A 239 -6.97 -9.03 1.68
N GLY A 240 -5.95 -8.24 1.38
CA GLY A 240 -5.95 -6.79 1.65
C GLY A 240 -7.07 -6.04 0.90
N ALA A 241 -7.31 -6.41 -0.36
CA ALA A 241 -8.39 -5.83 -1.18
C ALA A 241 -9.78 -6.11 -0.60
N ALA A 242 -10.00 -7.33 -0.10
CA ALA A 242 -11.24 -7.68 0.58
C ALA A 242 -11.46 -6.81 1.84
N VAL A 243 -10.41 -6.58 2.63
CA VAL A 243 -10.46 -5.69 3.81
C VAL A 243 -10.81 -4.26 3.40
N ALA A 244 -10.17 -3.72 2.35
CA ALA A 244 -10.48 -2.40 1.82
C ALA A 244 -11.94 -2.28 1.36
N ALA A 245 -12.46 -3.28 0.65
CA ALA A 245 -13.84 -3.30 0.18
C ALA A 245 -14.84 -3.32 1.34
N ILE A 246 -14.57 -4.12 2.38
CA ILE A 246 -15.39 -4.15 3.60
C ILE A 246 -15.34 -2.81 4.32
N ALA A 247 -14.16 -2.21 4.49
CA ALA A 247 -13.98 -0.91 5.12
C ALA A 247 -14.75 0.18 4.36
N TYR A 248 -14.61 0.24 3.04
CA TYR A 248 -15.32 1.17 2.18
C TYR A 248 -16.84 0.99 2.26
N ALA A 249 -17.33 -0.25 2.24
CA ALA A 249 -18.76 -0.54 2.40
C ALA A 249 -19.31 -0.10 3.76
N ARG A 250 -18.53 -0.18 4.84
CA ARG A 250 -18.92 0.31 6.17
C ARG A 250 -18.99 1.83 6.23
N ILE A 251 -17.99 2.51 5.65
CA ILE A 251 -17.97 3.98 5.52
C ILE A 251 -19.20 4.46 4.75
N ARG A 252 -19.52 3.83 3.61
CA ARG A 252 -20.71 4.14 2.80
C ARG A 252 -22.04 3.96 3.54
N LYS A 253 -22.07 3.11 4.58
CA LYS A 253 -23.24 2.87 5.45
C LYS A 253 -23.26 3.74 6.70
N GLY A 254 -22.32 4.67 6.86
CA GLY A 254 -22.21 5.53 8.05
C GLY A 254 -21.80 4.80 9.33
N ARG A 255 -21.16 3.62 9.22
CA ARG A 255 -20.70 2.83 10.37
C ARG A 255 -19.20 3.00 10.53
N PHE A 256 -18.78 3.71 11.58
CA PHE A 256 -17.37 3.87 12.00
C PHE A 256 -17.04 2.97 13.19
#